data_AF-A0A448ZSR5-F1
#
_entry.id   AF-A0A448ZSR5-F1
#
_cell.length_a   1.000
_cell.length_b   1.000
_cell.length_c   1.000
_cell.angle_alpha   90.00
_cell.angle_beta   90.00
_cell.angle_gamma   90.00
#
_symmetry.space_group_name_H-M   'P 1'
#
loop_
_entity.id
_entity.type
_entity.pdbx_description
1 polymer ?
#
loop_
_entity_poly.entity_id
_entity_poly.type
_entity_poly.pdbx_seq_one_letter_code
_entity_poly.pdbx_strand_id
1 'polypeptide(L)'
;MGQKTQRRRWNYFIRPTLQRRRWGALLVLVGVGFLTFLRNLGTLRRAGEDGGLRTETTESAFAYDVDRWNRHKPKIVILAGPHKTASTSLQDFSVQLAGQSISLDDDNIDTPILPHPSNKKWIWPLPYSESSDGLPFRKSNKAKSHAALASFLTMRRFGFWFPEFKKLHSGIARKKFRVRVEDYYRSLFRKAWESNKNILIGAEAFDGIVRHLAYDTDDDEIKKVGEDTHVPSDADKSIQTLMRLFVWDGSENDTSRRAPPRLEDFEVHVNYRLPRLDHVISIWHQTGQHTTLKTFFARNNQLWQLNSLALALQFVRRGIKTTIVDMKGVTEKEDRESAAGIAATAAEGTNIIKGLKGVVACDILQMDDGKGQAAVESDANSLWCDEHSWLHLPHPALDSSRKNTKEDLAELGLTEEALKQIDLEVSRYDCDVWKNLEPYISKGTLRILYPSKDLFSKCNPHAPAVSFLETLVKITAIARDDVIRK
;
A
#
# COMPACT_ATOMS: atom_id res chain seq x y z
N MET A 1 -11.59 -24.15 -60.83
CA MET A 1 -11.17 -25.14 -59.82
C MET A 1 -12.22 -25.16 -58.73
N GLY A 2 -13.09 -26.17 -58.75
CA GLY A 2 -14.13 -26.35 -57.74
C GLY A 2 -13.80 -27.54 -56.86
N GLN A 3 -13.98 -27.39 -55.56
CA GLN A 3 -14.25 -28.49 -54.64
C GLN A 3 -15.00 -27.95 -53.42
N LYS A 4 -16.26 -28.37 -53.30
CA LYS A 4 -17.14 -28.15 -52.16
C LYS A 4 -16.81 -29.19 -51.08
N THR A 5 -16.54 -28.74 -49.85
CA THR A 5 -16.37 -29.61 -48.69
C THR A 5 -17.66 -29.67 -47.87
N GLN A 6 -18.15 -30.90 -47.68
CA GLN A 6 -19.36 -31.28 -46.96
C GLN A 6 -19.22 -31.06 -45.44
N ARG A 7 -20.25 -30.46 -44.82
CA ARG A 7 -20.48 -30.49 -43.37
C ARG A 7 -21.17 -31.80 -42.98
N ARG A 8 -20.55 -32.61 -42.11
CA ARG A 8 -21.20 -33.74 -41.42
C ARG A 8 -21.87 -33.24 -40.14
N ARG A 9 -23.18 -33.45 -40.03
CA ARG A 9 -23.97 -33.32 -38.79
C ARG A 9 -23.91 -34.65 -38.02
N TRP A 10 -23.60 -34.59 -36.73
CA TRP A 10 -23.77 -35.70 -35.80
C TRP A 10 -25.19 -35.64 -35.22
N ASN A 11 -25.99 -36.68 -35.50
CA ASN A 11 -27.26 -36.94 -34.83
C ASN A 11 -26.99 -37.90 -33.66
N TYR A 12 -27.31 -37.48 -32.43
CA TYR A 12 -27.41 -38.41 -31.30
C TYR A 12 -28.87 -38.84 -31.14
N PHE A 13 -29.08 -40.15 -31.32
CA PHE A 13 -30.29 -40.89 -30.98
C PHE A 13 -30.43 -40.98 -29.45
N ILE A 14 -31.58 -40.59 -28.91
CA ILE A 14 -32.02 -40.94 -27.56
C ILE A 14 -33.12 -42.00 -27.71
N ARG A 15 -32.90 -43.19 -27.15
CA ARG A 15 -33.97 -44.17 -26.89
C ARG A 15 -34.30 -44.19 -25.39
N PRO A 16 -35.58 -44.34 -25.01
CA PRO A 16 -36.00 -44.45 -23.62
C PRO A 16 -36.04 -45.92 -23.19
N THR A 17 -35.62 -46.21 -21.96
CA THR A 17 -35.94 -47.48 -21.29
C THR A 17 -36.42 -47.25 -19.86
N LEU A 18 -37.36 -48.12 -19.49
CA LEU A 18 -38.32 -48.06 -18.41
C LEU A 18 -37.76 -48.28 -16.99
N GLN A 19 -38.39 -47.56 -16.06
CA GLN A 19 -39.00 -47.97 -14.79
C GLN A 19 -38.38 -49.01 -13.83
N ARG A 20 -38.39 -48.57 -12.56
CA ARG A 20 -38.79 -49.26 -11.31
C ARG A 20 -37.87 -50.36 -10.75
N ARG A 21 -37.25 -50.07 -9.59
CA ARG A 21 -37.59 -50.63 -8.26
C ARG A 21 -36.57 -50.20 -7.18
N ARG A 22 -37.04 -50.16 -5.92
CA ARG A 22 -36.32 -50.04 -4.63
C ARG A 22 -36.22 -48.64 -4.01
N TRP A 23 -37.36 -48.14 -3.54
CA TRP A 23 -37.43 -47.37 -2.29
C TRP A 23 -37.83 -48.34 -1.19
N GLY A 24 -36.98 -48.54 -0.19
CA GLY A 24 -37.25 -49.48 0.91
C GLY A 24 -36.16 -49.63 1.97
N ALA A 25 -35.10 -48.81 1.96
CA ALA A 25 -34.03 -48.90 2.96
C ALA A 25 -33.48 -47.53 3.44
N LEU A 26 -34.16 -46.42 3.15
CA LEU A 26 -33.71 -45.07 3.49
C LEU A 26 -34.48 -44.41 4.66
N LEU A 27 -35.40 -45.14 5.32
CA LEU A 27 -36.25 -44.59 6.38
C LEU A 27 -35.88 -45.04 7.81
N VAL A 28 -34.89 -45.93 7.96
CA VAL A 28 -34.44 -46.39 9.30
C VAL A 28 -33.12 -45.70 9.73
N LEU A 29 -32.32 -45.19 8.79
CA LEU A 29 -31.06 -44.48 9.11
C LEU A 29 -31.25 -42.99 9.42
N VAL A 30 -32.38 -42.38 9.07
CA VAL A 30 -32.69 -40.98 9.41
C VAL A 30 -33.26 -40.85 10.84
N GLY A 31 -33.87 -41.90 11.38
CA GLY A 31 -34.47 -41.89 12.73
C GLY A 31 -33.45 -41.97 13.88
N VAL A 32 -32.34 -42.71 13.72
CA VAL A 32 -31.32 -42.89 14.78
C VAL A 32 -30.39 -41.68 14.86
N GLY A 33 -30.13 -41.00 13.73
CA GLY A 33 -29.36 -39.75 13.70
C GLY A 33 -30.06 -38.57 14.37
N PHE A 34 -31.39 -38.46 14.20
CA PHE A 34 -32.18 -37.34 14.73
C PHE A 34 -32.38 -37.41 16.25
N LEU A 35 -32.52 -38.62 16.82
CA LEU A 35 -32.62 -38.81 18.27
C LEU A 35 -31.30 -38.58 19.02
N THR A 36 -30.16 -38.82 18.37
CA THR A 36 -28.82 -38.52 18.93
C THR A 36 -28.51 -37.02 18.86
N PHE A 37 -29.00 -36.32 17.83
CA PHE A 37 -28.93 -34.86 17.70
C PHE A 37 -29.81 -34.14 18.74
N LEU A 38 -31.03 -34.63 19.00
CA LEU A 38 -31.92 -34.06 20.03
C LEU A 38 -31.46 -34.34 21.46
N ARG A 39 -30.76 -35.46 21.72
CA ARG A 39 -30.16 -35.74 23.04
C ARG A 39 -28.98 -34.82 23.37
N ASN A 40 -28.22 -34.38 22.36
CA ASN A 40 -27.14 -33.41 22.53
C ASN A 40 -27.62 -31.94 22.60
N LEU A 41 -28.83 -31.64 22.12
CA LEU A 41 -29.49 -30.34 22.34
C LEU A 41 -30.06 -30.18 23.77
N GLY A 42 -30.34 -31.29 24.47
CA GLY A 42 -30.85 -31.28 25.84
C GLY A 42 -29.79 -31.00 26.92
N THR A 43 -28.53 -31.37 26.67
CA THR A 43 -27.39 -31.11 27.56
C THR A 43 -26.76 -29.72 27.36
N LEU A 44 -27.10 -29.01 26.28
CA LEU A 44 -26.67 -27.63 26.03
C LEU A 44 -27.64 -26.56 26.58
N ARG A 45 -28.78 -26.96 27.16
CA ARG A 45 -29.82 -26.03 27.65
C ARG A 45 -29.83 -25.84 29.18
N ARG A 46 -28.81 -26.32 29.90
CA ARG A 46 -28.64 -26.12 31.36
C ARG A 46 -27.30 -25.47 31.74
N ALA A 47 -26.64 -24.81 30.79
CA ALA A 47 -25.49 -23.94 31.04
C ALA A 47 -25.75 -22.53 30.46
N GLY A 48 -26.99 -22.05 30.58
CA GLY A 48 -27.47 -20.84 29.92
C GLY A 48 -28.37 -20.03 30.84
N GLU A 49 -27.84 -19.64 31.99
CA GLU A 49 -28.37 -18.61 32.92
C GLU A 49 -27.18 -18.24 33.84
N ASP A 50 -26.21 -17.53 33.25
CA ASP A 50 -25.13 -16.70 33.88
C ASP A 50 -23.94 -16.47 32.93
N GLY A 51 -24.21 -16.32 31.63
CA GLY A 51 -23.19 -16.09 30.62
C GLY A 51 -23.71 -15.12 29.58
N GLY A 52 -23.85 -13.85 29.96
CA GLY A 52 -24.07 -12.78 29.00
C GLY A 52 -22.97 -12.85 27.95
N LEU A 53 -23.38 -13.16 26.71
CA LEU A 53 -22.51 -13.16 25.54
C LEU A 53 -22.11 -11.70 25.29
N ARG A 54 -21.13 -11.21 26.05
CA ARG A 54 -20.29 -10.10 25.64
C ARG A 54 -19.64 -10.56 24.34
N THR A 55 -20.16 -10.08 23.22
CA THR A 55 -19.35 -9.91 22.03
C THR A 55 -18.21 -8.98 22.45
N GLU A 56 -17.10 -9.54 22.88
CA GLU A 56 -15.81 -8.87 22.87
C GLU A 56 -15.53 -8.54 21.41
N THR A 57 -16.09 -7.42 20.95
CA THR A 57 -15.39 -6.58 20.00
C THR A 57 -14.03 -6.37 20.63
N THR A 58 -13.02 -7.01 20.06
CA THR A 58 -11.62 -6.66 20.27
C THR A 58 -11.43 -5.25 19.72
N GLU A 59 -12.05 -4.26 20.37
CA GLU A 59 -11.54 -2.91 20.41
C GLU A 59 -10.12 -3.07 20.94
N SER A 60 -9.14 -3.02 20.04
CA SER A 60 -7.75 -3.01 20.44
C SER A 60 -7.58 -1.81 21.36
N ALA A 61 -7.55 -2.06 22.66
CA ALA A 61 -7.34 -1.06 23.71
C ALA A 61 -5.88 -0.61 23.71
N PHE A 62 -5.38 -0.17 22.55
CA PHE A 62 -4.17 0.59 22.45
C PHE A 62 -4.55 2.04 22.75
N ALA A 63 -4.38 2.45 24.00
CA ALA A 63 -4.28 3.87 24.32
C ALA A 63 -2.97 4.37 23.70
N TYR A 64 -3.10 5.18 22.66
CA TYR A 64 -1.97 5.75 21.95
C TYR A 64 -1.64 7.13 22.56
N ASP A 65 -0.36 7.34 22.82
CA ASP A 65 0.19 8.54 23.44
C ASP A 65 0.97 9.34 22.38
N VAL A 66 0.52 10.57 22.10
CA VAL A 66 1.15 11.49 21.12
C VAL A 66 2.59 11.82 21.52
N ASP A 67 2.88 11.95 22.81
CA ASP A 67 4.25 12.13 23.29
C ASP A 67 5.08 10.87 23.05
N ARG A 68 4.47 9.68 23.18
CA ARG A 68 5.13 8.42 22.79
C ARG A 68 5.36 8.33 21.29
N TRP A 69 4.51 8.92 20.44
CA TRP A 69 4.79 9.01 19.01
C TRP A 69 6.05 9.83 18.73
N ASN A 70 6.18 11.00 19.35
CA ASN A 70 7.34 11.88 19.19
C ASN A 70 8.61 11.28 19.81
N ARG A 71 8.48 10.50 20.89
CA ARG A 71 9.60 9.80 21.53
C ARG A 71 10.02 8.53 20.79
N HIS A 72 9.08 7.78 20.21
CA HIS A 72 9.35 6.49 19.58
C HIS A 72 9.60 6.65 18.08
N LYS A 73 10.88 6.72 17.72
CA LYS A 73 11.33 6.76 16.32
C LYS A 73 10.98 5.45 15.61
N PRO A 74 10.33 5.49 14.43
CA PRO A 74 10.05 4.29 13.67
C PRO A 74 11.35 3.57 13.32
N LYS A 75 11.28 2.24 13.26
CA LYS A 75 12.39 1.39 12.83
C LYS A 75 12.09 0.68 11.52
N ILE A 76 10.83 0.65 11.11
CA ILE A 76 10.36 0.12 9.84
C ILE A 76 9.48 1.19 9.21
N VAL A 77 9.89 1.71 8.05
CA VAL A 77 9.11 2.69 7.29
C VAL A 77 8.66 2.05 5.99
N ILE A 78 7.36 2.17 5.72
CA ILE A 78 6.71 1.67 4.51
C ILE A 78 6.31 2.89 3.68
N LEU A 79 7.04 3.15 2.59
CA LEU A 79 6.67 4.16 1.60
C LEU A 79 5.55 3.60 0.73
N ALA A 80 4.33 3.92 1.12
CA ALA A 80 3.12 3.69 0.35
C ALA A 80 2.73 4.99 -0.35
N GLY A 81 2.01 4.87 -1.45
CA GLY A 81 1.64 6.04 -2.22
C GLY A 81 1.09 5.60 -3.55
N PRO A 82 -0.04 6.16 -3.98
CA PRO A 82 -0.54 5.85 -5.29
C PRO A 82 0.45 6.19 -6.40
N HIS A 83 0.34 5.49 -7.52
CA HIS A 83 1.14 5.81 -8.69
C HIS A 83 1.03 7.31 -9.00
N LYS A 84 2.12 7.95 -9.42
CA LYS A 84 2.17 9.40 -9.76
C LYS A 84 2.07 10.38 -8.59
N THR A 85 2.33 9.92 -7.38
CA THR A 85 2.58 10.77 -6.21
C THR A 85 4.08 10.85 -5.87
N ALA A 86 4.94 10.93 -6.90
CA ALA A 86 6.42 10.90 -6.78
C ALA A 86 7.03 9.59 -6.21
N SER A 87 6.23 8.52 -6.08
CA SER A 87 6.64 7.23 -5.53
C SER A 87 7.86 6.59 -6.24
N THR A 88 7.95 6.60 -7.58
CA THR A 88 9.17 6.13 -8.29
C THR A 88 10.40 6.95 -7.92
N SER A 89 10.30 8.28 -7.93
CA SER A 89 11.42 9.17 -7.62
C SER A 89 11.92 8.98 -6.18
N LEU A 90 11.01 8.70 -5.25
CA LEU A 90 11.36 8.34 -3.88
C LEU A 90 11.99 6.95 -3.76
N GLN A 91 11.53 5.97 -4.53
CA GLN A 91 12.14 4.64 -4.60
C GLN A 91 13.57 4.72 -5.15
N ASP A 92 13.78 5.44 -6.25
CA ASP A 92 15.11 5.66 -6.84
C ASP A 92 16.04 6.34 -5.82
N PHE A 93 15.55 7.37 -5.12
CA PHE A 93 16.29 8.04 -4.04
C PHE A 93 16.59 7.10 -2.87
N SER A 94 15.61 6.35 -2.39
CA SER A 94 15.75 5.44 -1.26
C SER A 94 16.74 4.30 -1.55
N VAL A 95 16.79 3.81 -2.78
CA VAL A 95 17.80 2.82 -3.19
C VAL A 95 19.19 3.40 -3.21
N GLN A 96 19.37 4.64 -3.67
CA GLN A 96 20.70 5.27 -3.63
C GLN A 96 21.15 5.58 -2.19
N LEU A 97 20.20 5.99 -1.34
CA LEU A 97 20.46 6.36 0.04
C LEU A 97 20.68 5.15 0.96
N ALA A 98 19.85 4.12 0.81
CA ALA A 98 19.74 3.00 1.76
C ALA A 98 19.86 1.61 1.11
N GLY A 99 19.96 1.50 -0.22
CA GLY A 99 20.02 0.22 -0.93
C GLY A 99 21.11 -0.68 -0.40
N GLN A 100 20.73 -1.87 0.10
CA GLN A 100 21.69 -2.86 0.55
C GLN A 100 21.31 -4.25 0.04
N SER A 101 22.25 -4.92 -0.63
CA SER A 101 22.11 -6.34 -0.95
C SER A 101 22.17 -7.16 0.34
N ILE A 102 21.15 -7.99 0.59
CA ILE A 102 21.14 -8.89 1.74
C ILE A 102 21.34 -10.32 1.23
N SER A 103 22.48 -10.93 1.54
CA SER A 103 22.72 -12.33 1.21
C SER A 103 21.90 -13.23 2.12
N LEU A 104 21.13 -14.14 1.51
CA LEU A 104 20.43 -15.20 2.25
C LEU A 104 21.34 -16.41 2.50
N ASP A 105 22.38 -16.59 1.68
CA ASP A 105 23.40 -17.64 1.78
C ASP A 105 24.70 -17.05 2.37
N ASP A 106 25.42 -17.77 3.23
CA ASP A 106 26.63 -17.24 3.90
C ASP A 106 27.88 -17.25 3.00
N ASP A 107 27.82 -17.95 1.87
CA ASP A 107 28.94 -18.13 0.94
C ASP A 107 28.65 -17.47 -0.42
N ASN A 108 29.62 -16.69 -0.91
CA ASN A 108 29.65 -15.97 -2.20
C ASN A 108 28.94 -14.60 -2.26
N ILE A 109 29.74 -13.53 -2.37
CA ILE A 109 29.23 -12.18 -2.65
C ILE A 109 29.99 -11.59 -3.84
N ASP A 110 29.32 -11.53 -4.99
CA ASP A 110 29.60 -10.52 -6.02
C ASP A 110 29.28 -9.12 -5.45
N THR A 111 29.97 -8.09 -5.97
CA THR A 111 30.08 -6.75 -5.38
C THR A 111 28.75 -6.26 -4.74
N PRO A 112 28.65 -6.21 -3.40
CA PRO A 112 27.39 -5.93 -2.74
C PRO A 112 26.97 -4.49 -3.03
N ILE A 113 25.67 -4.27 -3.22
CA ILE A 113 25.13 -2.92 -3.17
C ILE A 113 25.22 -2.49 -1.71
N LEU A 114 25.95 -1.42 -1.45
CA LEU A 114 26.07 -0.83 -0.13
C LEU A 114 25.24 0.46 -0.10
N PRO A 115 24.65 0.80 1.07
CA PRO A 115 23.97 2.08 1.23
C PRO A 115 24.98 3.22 1.08
N HIS A 116 24.48 4.44 0.96
CA HIS A 116 25.35 5.62 0.97
C HIS A 116 26.27 5.56 2.21
N PRO A 117 27.59 5.81 2.09
CA PRO A 117 28.53 5.65 3.21
C PRO A 117 28.14 6.42 4.48
N SER A 118 27.48 7.56 4.30
CA SER A 118 26.91 8.32 5.41
C SER A 118 25.80 7.52 6.11
N ASN A 119 24.86 6.92 5.39
CA ASN A 119 23.72 6.22 5.97
C ASN A 119 24.12 4.89 6.63
N LYS A 120 24.30 4.94 7.96
CA LYS A 120 24.66 3.77 8.77
C LYS A 120 23.46 2.99 9.32
N LYS A 121 22.26 3.59 9.35
CA LYS A 121 21.12 3.08 10.12
C LYS A 121 20.03 2.45 9.26
N TRP A 122 19.65 3.11 8.17
CA TRP A 122 18.53 2.71 7.33
C TRP A 122 19.00 1.83 6.19
N ILE A 123 18.28 0.74 5.94
CA ILE A 123 18.53 -0.13 4.80
C ILE A 123 17.26 -0.34 3.99
N TRP A 124 17.41 -0.33 2.68
CA TRP A 124 16.44 -0.76 1.71
C TRP A 124 16.87 -2.17 1.28
N PRO A 125 16.30 -3.22 1.88
CA PRO A 125 16.78 -4.58 1.66
C PRO A 125 16.49 -5.00 0.21
N LEU A 126 17.54 -5.19 -0.56
CA LEU A 126 17.45 -5.61 -1.95
C LEU A 126 17.56 -7.13 -2.04
N PRO A 127 16.67 -7.77 -2.81
CA PRO A 127 16.74 -9.20 -3.03
C PRO A 127 18.03 -9.56 -3.78
N TYR A 128 18.79 -10.53 -3.27
CA TYR A 128 20.00 -11.01 -3.94
C TYR A 128 19.63 -11.73 -5.25
N SER A 129 20.27 -11.37 -6.36
CA SER A 129 19.80 -11.80 -7.69
C SER A 129 20.20 -13.22 -8.09
N GLU A 130 21.01 -13.91 -7.28
CA GLU A 130 21.64 -15.20 -7.64
C GLU A 130 21.67 -16.24 -6.51
N SER A 131 20.94 -16.06 -5.40
CA SER A 131 20.97 -17.03 -4.29
C SER A 131 20.43 -18.38 -4.74
N SER A 132 21.08 -19.45 -4.27
CA SER A 132 20.80 -20.84 -4.62
C SER A 132 19.37 -21.29 -4.25
N ASP A 133 18.75 -20.62 -3.28
CA ASP A 133 17.34 -20.80 -2.88
C ASP A 133 16.30 -20.20 -3.86
N GLY A 134 16.78 -19.44 -4.85
CA GLY A 134 16.15 -19.08 -6.12
C GLY A 134 14.63 -19.02 -6.12
N LEU A 135 14.04 -17.94 -5.60
CA LEU A 135 12.75 -17.51 -6.15
C LEU A 135 13.04 -16.80 -7.46
N PRO A 136 12.65 -17.35 -8.62
CA PRO A 136 12.82 -16.68 -9.89
C PRO A 136 11.74 -15.62 -10.03
N PHE A 137 11.89 -14.54 -9.28
CA PHE A 137 11.13 -13.34 -9.58
C PHE A 137 11.77 -12.65 -10.78
N ARG A 138 10.94 -12.05 -11.63
CA ARG A 138 11.39 -11.32 -12.81
C ARG A 138 12.35 -10.21 -12.38
N LYS A 139 13.60 -10.22 -12.89
CA LYS A 139 14.57 -9.14 -12.67
C LYS A 139 13.92 -7.79 -13.03
N SER A 140 14.04 -6.81 -12.14
CA SER A 140 13.57 -5.45 -12.35
C SER A 140 14.64 -4.45 -11.94
N ASN A 141 14.44 -3.17 -12.26
CA ASN A 141 15.26 -2.10 -11.71
C ASN A 141 15.23 -2.21 -10.17
N LYS A 142 16.38 -2.02 -9.52
CA LYS A 142 16.55 -2.05 -8.05
C LYS A 142 15.53 -1.18 -7.33
N ALA A 143 15.18 -0.02 -7.87
CA ALA A 143 14.13 0.86 -7.35
C ALA A 143 12.73 0.22 -7.31
N LYS A 144 12.47 -0.78 -8.15
CA LYS A 144 11.21 -1.54 -8.21
C LYS A 144 11.33 -2.93 -7.58
N SER A 145 12.37 -3.18 -6.79
CA SER A 145 12.61 -4.47 -6.11
C SER A 145 11.42 -4.95 -5.28
N HIS A 146 10.72 -4.04 -4.60
CA HIS A 146 9.53 -4.36 -3.80
C HIS A 146 8.22 -4.40 -4.62
N ALA A 147 8.24 -4.17 -5.93
CA ALA A 147 7.04 -4.32 -6.75
C ALA A 147 6.53 -5.78 -6.78
N ALA A 148 7.46 -6.76 -6.71
CA ALA A 148 7.12 -8.17 -6.56
C ALA A 148 6.43 -8.45 -5.21
N LEU A 149 6.89 -7.80 -4.13
CA LEU A 149 6.27 -7.87 -2.81
C LEU A 149 4.84 -7.32 -2.84
N ALA A 150 4.63 -6.10 -3.38
CA ALA A 150 3.30 -5.53 -3.52
C ALA A 150 2.36 -6.42 -4.35
N SER A 151 2.88 -7.06 -5.41
CA SER A 151 2.15 -8.04 -6.22
C SER A 151 1.85 -9.36 -5.49
N PHE A 152 2.70 -9.77 -4.55
CA PHE A 152 2.43 -10.90 -3.66
C PHE A 152 1.30 -10.57 -2.67
N LEU A 153 1.40 -9.42 -1.99
CA LEU A 153 0.41 -8.99 -0.98
C LEU A 153 -1.00 -8.84 -1.56
N THR A 154 -1.09 -8.29 -2.76
CA THR A 154 -2.37 -8.02 -3.45
C THR A 154 -2.79 -9.14 -4.39
N MET A 155 -1.94 -10.16 -4.57
CA MET A 155 -2.04 -11.19 -5.63
C MET A 155 -2.13 -10.64 -7.07
N ARG A 156 -2.02 -9.32 -7.27
CA ARG A 156 -2.16 -8.65 -8.56
C ARG A 156 -0.89 -8.84 -9.36
N ARG A 157 -1.02 -9.29 -10.61
CA ARG A 157 0.14 -9.56 -11.49
C ARG A 157 1.14 -10.53 -10.82
N PHE A 158 0.70 -11.37 -9.89
CA PHE A 158 1.58 -12.31 -9.20
C PHE A 158 2.32 -13.21 -10.19
N GLY A 159 1.63 -13.80 -11.16
CA GLY A 159 2.28 -14.61 -12.21
C GLY A 159 3.14 -13.84 -13.23
N PHE A 160 3.11 -12.50 -13.23
CA PHE A 160 4.04 -11.69 -14.03
C PHE A 160 5.39 -11.57 -13.32
N TRP A 161 5.34 -11.36 -12.00
CA TRP A 161 6.53 -11.28 -11.16
C TRP A 161 7.10 -12.65 -10.83
N PHE A 162 6.26 -13.66 -10.71
CA PHE A 162 6.63 -15.04 -10.38
C PHE A 162 6.17 -15.99 -11.51
N PRO A 163 6.88 -16.08 -12.64
CA PRO A 163 6.46 -16.88 -13.80
C PRO A 163 6.26 -18.36 -13.48
N GLU A 164 7.02 -18.92 -12.53
CA GLU A 164 6.84 -20.31 -12.06
C GLU A 164 5.44 -20.57 -11.53
N PHE A 165 4.83 -19.60 -10.85
CA PHE A 165 3.47 -19.75 -10.32
C PHE A 165 2.44 -20.08 -11.42
N LYS A 166 2.64 -19.56 -12.64
CA LYS A 166 1.76 -19.86 -13.79
C LYS A 166 1.87 -21.31 -14.26
N LYS A 167 3.02 -21.95 -14.04
CA LYS A 167 3.28 -23.36 -14.40
C LYS A 167 2.68 -24.34 -13.37
N LEU A 168 2.25 -23.84 -12.20
CA LEU A 168 1.68 -24.68 -11.15
C LEU A 168 0.19 -24.91 -11.41
N HIS A 169 -0.16 -26.16 -11.71
CA HIS A 169 -1.54 -26.57 -11.98
C HIS A 169 -2.31 -27.01 -10.73
N SER A 170 -1.62 -27.52 -9.69
CA SER A 170 -2.30 -27.98 -8.47
C SER A 170 -2.42 -26.87 -7.42
N GLY A 171 -3.55 -26.83 -6.71
CA GLY A 171 -3.78 -25.89 -5.61
C GLY A 171 -2.76 -26.05 -4.47
N ILE A 172 -2.35 -27.29 -4.18
CA ILE A 172 -1.31 -27.61 -3.19
C ILE A 172 0.04 -27.00 -3.61
N ALA A 173 0.45 -27.18 -4.87
CA ALA A 173 1.72 -26.60 -5.35
C ALA A 173 1.69 -25.07 -5.29
N ARG A 174 0.57 -24.44 -5.68
CA ARG A 174 0.39 -22.98 -5.56
C ARG A 174 0.48 -22.50 -4.11
N LYS A 175 -0.12 -23.23 -3.16
CA LYS A 175 -0.02 -22.92 -1.73
C LYS A 175 1.43 -23.03 -1.23
N LYS A 176 2.12 -24.13 -1.56
CA LYS A 176 3.54 -24.32 -1.21
C LYS A 176 4.43 -23.21 -1.79
N PHE A 177 4.18 -22.81 -3.03
CA PHE A 177 4.92 -21.72 -3.67
C PHE A 177 4.69 -20.38 -2.95
N ARG A 178 3.46 -20.07 -2.53
CA ARG A 178 3.18 -18.86 -1.75
C ARG A 178 3.91 -18.85 -0.40
N VAL A 179 3.95 -19.99 0.28
CA VAL A 179 4.71 -20.14 1.54
C VAL A 179 6.18 -19.85 1.29
N ARG A 180 6.78 -20.42 0.24
CA ARG A 180 8.19 -20.11 -0.14
C ARG A 180 8.42 -18.61 -0.39
N VAL A 181 7.50 -17.92 -1.06
CA VAL A 181 7.58 -16.46 -1.27
C VAL A 181 7.48 -15.69 0.05
N GLU A 182 6.61 -16.14 0.95
CA GLU A 182 6.47 -15.57 2.29
C GLU A 182 7.75 -15.74 3.12
N ASP A 183 8.29 -16.97 3.17
CA ASP A 183 9.51 -17.32 3.90
C ASP A 183 10.71 -16.53 3.39
N TYR A 184 10.81 -16.32 2.07
CA TYR A 184 11.85 -15.50 1.48
C TYR A 184 11.84 -14.06 1.99
N TYR A 185 10.69 -13.37 1.95
CA TYR A 185 10.60 -11.99 2.43
C TYR A 185 10.76 -11.92 3.95
N ARG A 186 10.28 -12.92 4.69
CA ARG A 186 10.54 -13.05 6.14
C ARG A 186 12.03 -13.09 6.43
N SER A 187 12.78 -13.97 5.76
CA SER A 187 14.23 -14.08 5.92
C SER A 187 14.96 -12.79 5.53
N LEU A 188 14.55 -12.16 4.43
CA LEU A 188 15.12 -10.90 3.96
C LEU A 188 15.01 -9.78 5.01
N PHE A 189 13.80 -9.58 5.57
CA PHE A 189 13.58 -8.54 6.58
C PHE A 189 14.14 -8.92 7.95
N ARG A 190 14.14 -10.20 8.29
CA ARG A 190 14.74 -10.70 9.51
C ARG A 190 16.23 -10.43 9.60
N LYS A 191 17.01 -10.81 8.57
CA LYS A 191 18.45 -10.56 8.54
C LYS A 191 18.78 -9.07 8.68
N ALA A 192 18.02 -8.22 7.98
CA ALA A 192 18.11 -6.77 8.08
C ALA A 192 17.91 -6.26 9.52
N TRP A 193 16.87 -6.74 10.20
CA TRP A 193 16.54 -6.33 11.56
C TRP A 193 17.52 -6.85 12.61
N GLU A 194 17.89 -8.14 12.54
CA GLU A 194 18.86 -8.79 13.44
C GLU A 194 20.24 -8.11 13.34
N SER A 195 20.58 -7.53 12.18
CA SER A 195 21.78 -6.69 11.99
C SER A 195 21.69 -5.29 12.62
N ASN A 196 20.74 -5.08 13.52
CA ASN A 196 20.43 -3.81 14.18
C ASN A 196 20.19 -2.63 13.21
N LYS A 197 19.67 -2.91 12.01
CA LYS A 197 19.29 -1.87 11.04
C LYS A 197 17.82 -1.49 11.19
N ASN A 198 17.50 -0.29 10.72
CA ASN A 198 16.16 0.15 10.40
C ASN A 198 15.83 -0.25 8.95
N ILE A 199 14.58 -0.58 8.69
CA ILE A 199 14.14 -1.11 7.39
C ILE A 199 13.28 -0.08 6.68
N LEU A 200 13.62 0.22 5.43
CA LEU A 200 12.84 1.02 4.51
C LEU A 200 12.34 0.14 3.37
N ILE A 201 11.03 0.02 3.21
CA ILE A 201 10.43 -0.64 2.05
C ILE A 201 9.48 0.30 1.34
N GLY A 202 9.28 0.11 0.05
CA GLY A 202 8.40 0.98 -0.72
C GLY A 202 8.17 0.47 -2.13
N ALA A 203 6.94 0.61 -2.62
CA ALA A 203 6.56 0.23 -3.97
C ALA A 203 5.36 1.07 -4.42
N GLU A 204 5.36 1.54 -5.68
CA GLU A 204 4.20 2.26 -6.23
C GLU A 204 2.93 1.40 -6.20
N ALA A 205 3.10 0.08 -6.29
CA ALA A 205 2.01 -0.89 -6.35
C ALA A 205 1.32 -1.15 -5.00
N PHE A 206 1.72 -0.49 -3.90
CA PHE A 206 1.01 -0.58 -2.63
C PHE A 206 -0.40 0.01 -2.67
N ASP A 207 -0.67 0.89 -3.64
CA ASP A 207 -2.05 1.34 -3.92
C ASP A 207 -3.00 0.20 -4.28
N GLY A 208 -2.47 -0.93 -4.75
CA GLY A 208 -3.23 -2.13 -5.03
C GLY A 208 -3.97 -2.70 -3.82
N ILE A 209 -3.57 -2.34 -2.60
CA ILE A 209 -4.24 -2.75 -1.35
C ILE A 209 -5.70 -2.26 -1.34
N VAL A 210 -5.96 -1.04 -1.80
CA VAL A 210 -7.31 -0.43 -1.79
C VAL A 210 -8.03 -0.52 -3.12
N ARG A 211 -7.48 -1.26 -4.09
CA ARG A 211 -8.04 -1.37 -5.44
C ARG A 211 -9.49 -1.87 -5.48
N HIS A 212 -9.86 -2.76 -4.56
CA HIS A 212 -11.19 -3.36 -4.51
C HIS A 212 -12.30 -2.36 -4.15
N LEU A 213 -11.98 -1.20 -3.58
CA LEU A 213 -12.95 -0.11 -3.34
C LEU A 213 -13.55 0.45 -4.64
N ALA A 214 -12.90 0.24 -5.79
CA ALA A 214 -13.39 0.73 -7.09
C ALA A 214 -14.12 -0.31 -7.93
N TYR A 215 -14.30 -1.52 -7.40
CA TYR A 215 -15.02 -2.56 -8.12
C TYR A 215 -16.35 -2.85 -7.45
N ASP A 216 -17.34 -3.06 -8.31
CA ASP A 216 -18.63 -3.62 -7.96
C ASP A 216 -18.38 -5.03 -7.38
N THR A 217 -18.41 -5.14 -6.06
CA THR A 217 -18.60 -6.41 -5.39
C THR A 217 -20.08 -6.75 -5.52
N ASP A 218 -20.42 -8.00 -5.88
CA ASP A 218 -21.80 -8.51 -5.93
C ASP A 218 -22.59 -8.37 -4.60
N ASP A 219 -21.96 -7.80 -3.59
CA ASP A 219 -22.53 -7.44 -2.30
C ASP A 219 -23.14 -6.03 -2.37
N ASP A 220 -24.46 -5.97 -2.54
CA ASP A 220 -25.21 -4.72 -2.57
C ASP A 220 -25.18 -3.94 -1.24
N GLU A 221 -24.73 -4.53 -0.13
CA GLU A 221 -24.47 -3.79 1.10
C GLU A 221 -23.20 -2.94 0.99
N ILE A 222 -22.14 -3.49 0.38
CA ILE A 222 -20.86 -2.77 0.18
C ILE A 222 -21.04 -1.53 -0.70
N LYS A 223 -22.01 -1.52 -1.62
CA LYS A 223 -22.33 -0.33 -2.44
C LYS A 223 -22.94 0.81 -1.64
N LYS A 224 -23.62 0.51 -0.54
CA LYS A 224 -24.42 1.46 0.25
C LYS A 224 -23.68 2.04 1.44
N VAL A 225 -22.61 1.38 1.90
CA VAL A 225 -21.81 1.87 3.01
C VAL A 225 -20.53 2.48 2.46
N GLY A 226 -20.27 3.73 2.84
CA GLY A 226 -19.06 4.44 2.43
C GLY A 226 -17.81 3.78 3.01
N GLU A 227 -16.66 4.40 2.74
CA GLU A 227 -15.39 3.99 3.31
C GLU A 227 -15.39 4.14 4.85
N ASP A 228 -16.39 4.81 5.42
CA ASP A 228 -16.62 5.05 6.85
C ASP A 228 -16.76 3.78 7.70
N THR A 229 -17.30 2.71 7.14
CA THR A 229 -17.53 1.43 7.83
C THR A 229 -16.91 0.25 7.10
N HIS A 230 -16.67 0.38 5.79
CA HIS A 230 -16.16 -0.73 4.99
C HIS A 230 -14.63 -0.81 5.04
N VAL A 231 -14.12 -1.94 5.51
CA VAL A 231 -12.75 -2.40 5.27
C VAL A 231 -12.83 -3.54 4.25
N PRO A 232 -12.33 -3.36 3.01
CA PRO A 232 -12.29 -4.45 2.05
C PRO A 232 -11.53 -5.63 2.64
N SER A 233 -12.16 -6.81 2.71
CA SER A 233 -11.52 -7.99 3.31
C SER A 233 -10.18 -8.34 2.65
N ASP A 234 -9.98 -7.96 1.39
CA ASP A 234 -8.72 -8.15 0.69
C ASP A 234 -7.65 -7.13 1.09
N ALA A 235 -8.02 -5.87 1.33
CA ALA A 235 -7.09 -4.87 1.88
C ALA A 235 -6.59 -5.32 3.26
N ASP A 236 -7.52 -5.80 4.07
CA ASP A 236 -7.26 -6.34 5.39
C ASP A 236 -6.29 -7.52 5.36
N LYS A 237 -6.57 -8.52 4.51
CA LYS A 237 -5.68 -9.67 4.28
C LYS A 237 -4.31 -9.24 3.77
N SER A 238 -4.23 -8.26 2.88
CA SER A 238 -2.95 -7.73 2.37
C SER A 238 -2.11 -7.10 3.48
N ILE A 239 -2.72 -6.27 4.34
CA ILE A 239 -2.04 -5.64 5.48
C ILE A 239 -1.61 -6.70 6.50
N GLN A 240 -2.49 -7.64 6.85
CA GLN A 240 -2.13 -8.75 7.74
C GLN A 240 -0.97 -9.56 7.17
N THR A 241 -1.01 -9.89 5.87
CA THR A 241 0.06 -10.63 5.20
C THR A 241 1.38 -9.86 5.27
N LEU A 242 1.35 -8.54 5.05
CA LEU A 242 2.53 -7.69 5.17
C LEU A 242 3.10 -7.72 6.60
N MET A 243 2.26 -7.57 7.62
CA MET A 243 2.70 -7.60 9.02
C MET A 243 3.28 -8.96 9.42
N ARG A 244 2.71 -10.06 8.94
CA ARG A 244 3.25 -11.41 9.19
C ARG A 244 4.67 -11.61 8.63
N LEU A 245 5.10 -10.84 7.63
CA LEU A 245 6.49 -10.91 7.13
C LEU A 245 7.52 -10.47 8.20
N PHE A 246 7.07 -9.75 9.23
CA PHE A 246 7.90 -9.25 10.33
C PHE A 246 7.68 -10.00 11.65
N VAL A 247 6.80 -11.01 11.67
CA VAL A 247 6.59 -11.87 12.84
C VAL A 247 7.46 -13.11 12.67
N TRP A 248 8.43 -13.29 13.57
CA TRP A 248 9.33 -14.43 13.55
C TRP A 248 9.29 -15.12 14.91
N ASP A 249 9.21 -16.44 14.89
CA ASP A 249 9.30 -17.25 16.10
C ASP A 249 10.73 -17.09 16.64
N GLY A 250 10.88 -16.25 17.66
CA GLY A 250 12.10 -16.25 18.46
C GLY A 250 12.14 -17.60 19.16
N SER A 251 13.07 -18.48 18.80
CA SER A 251 13.34 -19.62 19.67
C SER A 251 13.76 -19.03 21.02
N GLU A 252 12.98 -19.28 22.06
CA GLU A 252 13.16 -18.72 23.41
C GLU A 252 14.59 -18.90 23.97
N ASN A 253 15.36 -19.83 23.40
CA ASN A 253 16.73 -20.13 23.81
C ASN A 253 17.82 -19.22 23.21
N ASP A 254 17.53 -18.32 22.27
CA ASP A 254 18.54 -17.44 21.67
C ASP A 254 18.42 -16.00 22.19
N THR A 255 18.97 -15.78 23.39
CA THR A 255 19.01 -14.47 24.05
C THR A 255 19.86 -13.43 23.31
N SER A 256 20.62 -13.83 22.29
CA SER A 256 21.41 -12.91 21.48
C SER A 256 20.59 -12.20 20.40
N ARG A 257 19.36 -12.67 20.13
CA ARG A 257 18.51 -12.10 19.08
C ARG A 257 17.79 -10.85 19.53
N ARG A 258 17.78 -9.86 18.65
CA ARG A 258 16.92 -8.68 18.78
C ARG A 258 15.45 -9.12 18.79
N ALA A 259 14.68 -8.60 19.74
CA ALA A 259 13.25 -8.88 19.84
C ALA A 259 12.52 -8.60 18.51
N PRO A 260 11.49 -9.40 18.15
CA PRO A 260 10.69 -9.15 16.96
C PRO A 260 10.11 -7.73 16.92
N PRO A 261 9.95 -7.13 15.73
CA PRO A 261 9.27 -5.84 15.58
C PRO A 261 7.88 -5.83 16.20
N ARG A 262 7.55 -4.73 16.89
CA ARG A 262 6.21 -4.48 17.42
C ARG A 262 5.51 -3.42 16.59
N LEU A 263 4.20 -3.25 16.77
CA LEU A 263 3.39 -2.32 15.98
C LEU A 263 3.93 -0.88 16.04
N GLU A 264 4.43 -0.45 17.20
CA GLU A 264 5.03 0.88 17.37
C GLU A 264 6.31 1.11 16.54
N ASP A 265 6.98 0.05 16.10
CA ASP A 265 8.19 0.12 15.28
C ASP A 265 7.87 0.44 13.80
N PHE A 266 6.62 0.29 13.37
CA PHE A 266 6.18 0.56 12.01
C PHE A 266 5.68 1.99 11.86
N GLU A 267 5.94 2.59 10.70
CA GLU A 267 5.25 3.77 10.21
C GLU A 267 5.00 3.64 8.71
N VAL A 268 3.76 3.87 8.30
CA VAL A 268 3.36 3.90 6.88
C VAL A 268 3.30 5.33 6.44
N HIS A 269 4.09 5.66 5.44
CA HIS A 269 4.06 6.95 4.81
C HIS A 269 3.19 6.88 3.56
N VAL A 270 2.25 7.83 3.39
CA VAL A 270 1.36 7.93 2.24
C VAL A 270 1.49 9.32 1.61
N ASN A 271 1.99 9.38 0.38
CA ASN A 271 1.99 10.62 -0.38
C ASN A 271 0.56 10.99 -0.83
N TYR A 272 0.14 12.20 -0.52
CA TYR A 272 -1.11 12.79 -0.96
C TYR A 272 -0.82 13.96 -1.90
N ARG A 273 -1.35 13.89 -3.13
CA ARG A 273 -1.13 14.90 -4.17
C ARG A 273 -2.36 15.78 -4.37
N LEU A 274 -2.14 17.10 -4.31
CA LEU A 274 -3.08 18.15 -4.70
C LEU A 274 -2.45 19.02 -5.82
N PRO A 275 -3.27 19.64 -6.70
CA PRO A 275 -4.68 19.36 -6.93
C PRO A 275 -4.94 17.91 -7.38
N ARG A 276 -6.16 17.41 -7.18
CA ARG A 276 -6.49 16.01 -7.46
C ARG A 276 -6.60 15.75 -8.95
N LEU A 277 -7.13 16.70 -9.71
CA LEU A 277 -7.18 16.61 -11.16
C LEU A 277 -5.80 16.39 -11.81
N ASP A 278 -4.75 17.10 -11.34
CA ASP A 278 -3.38 16.93 -11.84
C ASP A 278 -2.83 15.52 -11.60
N HIS A 279 -3.23 14.93 -10.47
CA HIS A 279 -2.90 13.54 -10.16
C HIS A 279 -3.59 12.58 -11.14
N VAL A 280 -4.88 12.80 -11.42
CA VAL A 280 -5.63 12.01 -12.42
C VAL A 280 -4.98 12.10 -13.81
N ILE A 281 -4.67 13.31 -14.26
CA ILE A 281 -4.03 13.57 -15.55
C ILE A 281 -2.69 12.81 -15.63
N SER A 282 -1.91 12.83 -14.55
CA SER A 282 -0.65 12.09 -14.49
C SER A 282 -0.84 10.58 -14.62
N ILE A 283 -1.90 10.02 -14.02
CA ILE A 283 -2.24 8.59 -14.14
C ILE A 283 -2.69 8.26 -15.56
N TRP A 284 -3.52 9.13 -16.14
CA TRP A 284 -3.98 9.02 -17.53
C TRP A 284 -2.79 9.00 -18.50
N HIS A 285 -1.81 9.89 -18.38
CA HIS A 285 -0.62 9.90 -19.25
C HIS A 285 0.24 8.62 -19.15
N GLN A 286 0.14 7.88 -18.04
CA GLN A 286 0.83 6.60 -17.86
C GLN A 286 0.03 5.43 -18.42
N THR A 287 -1.28 5.39 -18.17
CA THR A 287 -2.10 4.18 -18.36
C THR A 287 -3.13 4.29 -19.48
N GLY A 288 -3.54 5.50 -19.84
CA GLY A 288 -4.49 5.81 -20.90
C GLY A 288 -3.83 6.19 -22.22
N GLN A 289 -2.65 5.63 -22.50
CA GLN A 289 -1.95 5.85 -23.77
C GLN A 289 -2.91 5.63 -24.95
N HIS A 290 -2.91 6.56 -25.91
CA HIS A 290 -3.77 6.56 -27.10
C HIS A 290 -5.27 6.77 -26.85
N THR A 291 -5.66 7.36 -25.72
CA THR A 291 -7.06 7.73 -25.45
C THR A 291 -7.15 9.15 -24.93
N THR A 292 -8.26 9.85 -25.19
CA THR A 292 -8.56 11.15 -24.57
C THR A 292 -8.84 11.00 -23.08
N LEU A 293 -8.68 12.08 -22.31
CA LEU A 293 -9.00 12.07 -20.87
C LEU A 293 -10.48 11.74 -20.63
N LYS A 294 -11.39 12.25 -21.48
CA LYS A 294 -12.81 11.84 -21.52
C LYS A 294 -12.99 10.33 -21.61
N THR A 295 -12.29 9.68 -22.56
CA THR A 295 -12.35 8.22 -22.74
C THR A 295 -11.78 7.46 -21.54
N PHE A 296 -10.72 8.00 -20.93
CA PHE A 296 -10.11 7.44 -19.73
C PHE A 296 -11.07 7.44 -18.53
N PHE A 297 -11.71 8.58 -18.26
CA PHE A 297 -12.75 8.68 -17.22
C PHE A 297 -13.91 7.72 -17.50
N ALA A 298 -14.38 7.65 -18.75
CA ALA A 298 -15.49 6.78 -19.13
C ALA A 298 -15.24 5.27 -18.92
N ARG A 299 -13.97 4.85 -18.81
CA ARG A 299 -13.55 3.47 -18.55
C ARG A 299 -13.30 3.18 -17.07
N ASN A 300 -12.97 4.19 -16.26
CA ASN A 300 -12.83 4.18 -14.80
C ASN A 300 -11.83 3.16 -14.16
N ASN A 301 -11.32 2.17 -14.89
CA ASN A 301 -10.66 1.00 -14.30
C ASN A 301 -9.32 1.24 -13.56
N GLN A 302 -8.73 2.44 -13.63
CA GLN A 302 -7.50 2.82 -12.93
C GLN A 302 -7.69 3.96 -11.90
N LEU A 303 -8.89 4.53 -11.74
CA LEU A 303 -9.05 5.71 -10.86
C LEU A 303 -8.88 5.38 -9.37
N TRP A 304 -8.95 4.10 -8.97
CA TRP A 304 -8.56 3.64 -7.62
C TRP A 304 -7.13 4.02 -7.24
N GLN A 305 -6.26 4.30 -8.21
CA GLN A 305 -4.93 4.87 -7.99
C GLN A 305 -4.97 6.30 -7.46
N LEU A 306 -6.14 6.88 -7.22
CA LEU A 306 -6.27 8.15 -6.51
C LEU A 306 -6.36 7.94 -5.00
N ASN A 307 -6.70 6.74 -4.52
CA ASN A 307 -7.15 6.51 -3.14
C ASN A 307 -6.05 6.46 -2.07
N SER A 308 -5.20 7.49 -2.02
CA SER A 308 -4.23 7.71 -0.95
C SER A 308 -4.87 7.78 0.43
N LEU A 309 -5.98 8.52 0.59
CA LEU A 309 -6.62 8.68 1.90
C LEU A 309 -7.27 7.38 2.37
N ALA A 310 -7.95 6.65 1.49
CA ALA A 310 -8.52 5.36 1.86
C ALA A 310 -7.42 4.34 2.19
N LEU A 311 -6.27 4.39 1.52
CA LEU A 311 -5.10 3.57 1.88
C LEU A 311 -4.61 3.89 3.29
N ALA A 312 -4.46 5.18 3.62
CA ALA A 312 -4.11 5.60 4.97
C ALA A 312 -5.15 5.10 6.00
N LEU A 313 -6.44 5.19 5.67
CA LEU A 313 -7.54 4.75 6.53
C LEU A 313 -7.42 3.26 6.89
N GLN A 314 -7.04 2.40 5.93
CA GLN A 314 -6.87 0.97 6.19
C GLN A 314 -5.74 0.70 7.20
N PHE A 315 -4.64 1.46 7.15
CA PHE A 315 -3.52 1.29 8.08
C PHE A 315 -3.85 1.80 9.48
N VAL A 316 -4.43 3.00 9.62
CA VAL A 316 -4.76 3.56 10.94
C VAL A 316 -5.84 2.74 11.66
N ARG A 317 -6.78 2.13 10.93
CA ARG A 317 -7.76 1.18 11.50
C ARG A 317 -7.11 -0.03 12.15
N ARG A 318 -5.92 -0.42 11.70
CA ARG A 318 -5.11 -1.49 12.31
C ARG A 318 -4.19 -1.00 13.41
N GLY A 319 -4.29 0.27 13.81
CA GLY A 319 -3.40 0.88 14.79
C GLY A 319 -1.97 1.10 14.27
N ILE A 320 -1.75 0.96 12.96
CA ILE A 320 -0.45 1.20 12.34
C ILE A 320 -0.28 2.70 12.20
N LYS A 321 0.81 3.20 12.76
CA LYS A 321 1.24 4.59 12.61
C LYS A 321 1.25 4.98 11.14
N THR A 322 0.49 6.01 10.76
CA THR A 322 0.40 6.48 9.39
C THR A 322 0.68 7.98 9.30
N THR A 323 1.50 8.35 8.33
CA THR A 323 1.84 9.75 8.02
C THR A 323 1.39 10.06 6.60
N ILE A 324 0.55 11.07 6.45
CA ILE A 324 0.20 11.62 5.14
C ILE A 324 1.12 12.80 4.85
N VAL A 325 1.87 12.77 3.75
CA VAL A 325 2.60 13.95 3.27
C VAL A 325 1.77 14.64 2.21
N ASP A 326 1.36 15.87 2.48
CA ASP A 326 0.73 16.72 1.47
C ASP A 326 1.82 17.32 0.57
N MET A 327 1.88 16.77 -0.65
CA MET A 327 2.82 17.17 -1.68
C MET A 327 2.72 18.66 -2.04
N LYS A 328 1.52 19.24 -2.00
CA LYS A 328 1.34 20.67 -2.31
C LYS A 328 1.96 21.52 -1.20
N GLY A 329 1.76 21.14 0.06
CA GLY A 329 2.34 21.89 1.17
C GLY A 329 3.86 21.73 1.28
N VAL A 330 4.44 20.63 0.79
CA VAL A 330 5.89 20.52 0.58
C VAL A 330 6.37 21.57 -0.44
N THR A 331 5.69 21.73 -1.56
CA THR A 331 6.02 22.79 -2.55
C THR A 331 5.83 24.19 -1.96
N GLU A 332 4.73 24.46 -1.27
CA GLU A 332 4.47 25.76 -0.61
C GLU A 332 5.52 26.09 0.47
N LYS A 333 6.10 25.08 1.13
CA LYS A 333 7.23 25.26 2.03
C LYS A 333 8.48 25.69 1.25
N GLU A 334 8.85 24.97 0.19
CA GLU A 334 10.05 25.28 -0.61
C GLU A 334 9.98 26.68 -1.22
N ASP A 335 8.80 27.08 -1.70
CA ASP A 335 8.57 28.42 -2.26
C ASP A 335 8.76 29.51 -1.20
N ARG A 336 8.25 29.29 0.02
CA ARG A 336 8.42 30.22 1.15
C ARG A 336 9.88 30.35 1.58
N GLU A 337 10.60 29.23 1.68
CA GLU A 337 12.02 29.23 2.04
C GLU A 337 12.87 29.95 0.98
N SER A 338 12.55 29.73 -0.29
CA SER A 338 13.19 30.42 -1.41
C SER A 338 12.89 31.92 -1.41
N ALA A 339 11.64 32.32 -1.17
CA ALA A 339 11.22 33.73 -1.12
C ALA A 339 11.80 34.48 0.09
N ALA A 340 12.01 33.79 1.21
CA ALA A 340 12.66 34.34 2.39
C ALA A 340 14.19 34.52 2.22
N GLY A 341 14.74 34.14 1.06
CA GLY A 341 16.18 34.23 0.81
C GLY A 341 17.00 33.28 1.68
N ILE A 342 16.38 32.22 2.21
CA ILE A 342 17.06 31.20 3.00
C ILE A 342 17.98 30.44 2.04
N ALA A 343 19.22 30.91 1.96
CA ALA A 343 20.26 30.27 1.19
C ALA A 343 20.69 29.01 1.93
N ALA A 344 20.73 27.91 1.21
CA ALA A 344 21.24 26.67 1.74
C ALA A 344 22.76 26.81 1.89
N THR A 345 23.23 27.03 3.13
CA THR A 345 24.66 27.10 3.44
C THR A 345 25.23 25.69 3.44
N ALA A 346 25.58 25.20 2.26
CA ALA A 346 26.33 23.95 2.14
C ALA A 346 27.75 24.19 2.66
N ALA A 347 28.20 23.36 3.61
CA ALA A 347 29.63 23.21 3.81
C ALA A 347 30.29 22.77 2.50
N GLU A 348 31.53 23.20 2.25
CA GLU A 348 32.26 22.84 1.04
C GLU A 348 32.22 21.31 0.83
N GLY A 349 31.81 20.88 -0.36
CA GLY A 349 31.67 19.46 -0.72
C GLY A 349 30.42 18.74 -0.21
N THR A 350 29.43 19.48 0.33
CA THR A 350 28.13 18.93 0.73
C THR A 350 27.06 19.21 -0.33
N ASN A 351 26.31 18.18 -0.70
CA ASN A 351 25.14 18.31 -1.56
C ASN A 351 23.88 18.45 -0.71
N ILE A 352 23.04 19.41 -1.06
CA ILE A 352 21.78 19.68 -0.35
C ILE A 352 20.62 19.12 -1.16
N ILE A 353 19.88 18.20 -0.54
CA ILE A 353 18.71 17.54 -1.11
C ILE A 353 17.46 18.12 -0.44
N LYS A 354 16.64 18.79 -1.24
CA LYS A 354 15.43 19.49 -0.81
C LYS A 354 14.14 18.73 -1.14
N GLY A 355 13.01 19.37 -0.90
CA GLY A 355 11.66 18.92 -1.26
C GLY A 355 11.29 17.60 -0.63
N LEU A 356 10.50 16.81 -1.36
CA LEU A 356 9.99 15.54 -0.85
C LEU A 356 11.09 14.56 -0.41
N LYS A 357 12.24 14.56 -1.10
CA LYS A 357 13.36 13.68 -0.74
C LYS A 357 13.98 14.09 0.59
N GLY A 358 14.17 15.39 0.81
CA GLY A 358 14.62 15.95 2.09
C GLY A 358 13.64 15.64 3.21
N VAL A 359 12.34 15.91 2.99
CA VAL A 359 11.26 15.58 3.94
C VAL A 359 11.27 14.11 4.33
N VAL A 360 11.36 13.18 3.37
CA VAL A 360 11.42 11.75 3.66
C VAL A 360 12.65 11.42 4.49
N ALA A 361 13.84 11.92 4.13
CA ALA A 361 15.05 11.62 4.88
C ALA A 361 15.05 12.22 6.31
N CYS A 362 14.60 13.46 6.44
CA CYS A 362 14.74 14.22 7.68
C CYS A 362 13.55 14.07 8.63
N ASP A 363 12.32 14.12 8.12
CA ASP A 363 11.15 14.14 8.99
C ASP A 363 10.55 12.73 9.21
N ILE A 364 10.73 11.84 8.24
CA ILE A 364 10.17 10.47 8.26
C ILE A 364 11.23 9.48 8.72
N LEU A 365 12.35 9.39 8.01
CA LEU A 365 13.45 8.49 8.38
C LEU A 365 14.21 9.03 9.59
N GLN A 366 14.13 10.32 9.89
CA GLN A 366 14.83 10.95 11.00
C GLN A 366 16.30 10.54 11.01
N MET A 367 16.97 10.76 9.86
CA MET A 367 18.35 10.33 9.62
C MET A 367 19.40 11.02 10.48
N ASP A 368 18.98 11.81 11.46
CA ASP A 368 19.82 12.47 12.44
C ASP A 368 20.71 11.46 13.19
N ASP A 369 22.01 11.75 13.24
CA ASP A 369 23.07 10.85 13.69
C ASP A 369 23.21 10.77 15.21
N GLY A 370 22.33 11.44 15.95
CA GLY A 370 22.19 11.25 17.39
C GLY A 370 22.68 12.41 18.26
N LYS A 371 22.65 13.66 17.79
CA LYS A 371 22.84 14.83 18.66
C LYS A 371 21.59 15.22 19.45
N GLY A 372 20.88 14.22 19.96
CA GLY A 372 19.72 14.40 20.84
C GLY A 372 20.07 14.74 22.29
N GLN A 373 21.34 14.72 22.70
CA GLN A 373 21.78 15.16 24.02
C GLN A 373 23.29 15.43 23.98
N ALA A 374 23.67 16.70 24.18
CA ALA A 374 25.05 17.18 24.31
C ALA A 374 26.00 16.83 23.14
N ALA A 375 25.91 17.60 22.05
CA ALA A 375 27.05 17.82 21.17
C ALA A 375 28.15 18.53 21.98
N VAL A 376 28.98 17.74 22.67
CA VAL A 376 30.25 18.17 23.24
C VAL A 376 31.19 18.45 22.07
N GLU A 377 31.20 19.71 21.64
CA GLU A 377 32.23 20.51 20.95
C GLU A 377 33.12 19.94 19.82
N SER A 378 33.16 18.66 19.47
CA SER A 378 34.26 18.17 18.61
C SER A 378 33.94 17.94 17.14
N ASP A 379 32.70 17.94 16.67
CA ASP A 379 32.40 17.79 15.23
C ASP A 379 31.15 18.58 14.83
N ALA A 380 31.29 19.88 14.59
CA ALA A 380 30.22 20.78 14.12
C ALA A 380 29.66 20.42 12.71
N ASN A 381 30.20 19.40 12.04
CA ASN A 381 29.94 19.08 10.63
C ASN A 381 28.93 17.94 10.37
N SER A 382 28.20 17.42 11.36
CA SER A 382 27.46 16.15 11.20
C SER A 382 25.93 16.21 11.22
N LEU A 383 25.29 17.39 11.24
CA LEU A 383 23.83 17.46 11.09
C LEU A 383 23.46 17.21 9.63
N TRP A 384 23.03 15.98 9.32
CA TRP A 384 22.56 15.64 7.98
C TRP A 384 21.24 16.30 7.64
N CYS A 385 20.46 16.70 8.65
CA CYS A 385 19.17 17.33 8.47
C CYS A 385 19.18 18.67 9.21
N ASP A 386 18.81 19.73 8.52
CA ASP A 386 18.61 21.05 9.12
C ASP A 386 17.15 21.28 9.52
N GLU A 387 16.87 22.44 10.12
CA GLU A 387 15.51 22.84 10.50
C GLU A 387 14.55 23.00 9.30
N HIS A 388 15.07 23.06 8.08
CA HIS A 388 14.32 23.14 6.83
C HIS A 388 14.08 21.76 6.21
N SER A 389 14.43 20.67 6.91
CA SER A 389 14.32 19.30 6.40
C SER A 389 15.08 19.10 5.09
N TRP A 390 16.17 19.85 4.91
CA TRP A 390 17.09 19.62 3.81
C TRP A 390 18.13 18.60 4.25
N LEU A 391 18.36 17.61 3.39
CA LEU A 391 19.34 16.56 3.63
C LEU A 391 20.70 16.99 3.06
N HIS A 392 21.69 17.12 3.95
CA HIS A 392 23.08 17.45 3.68
C HIS A 392 23.90 16.16 3.54
N LEU A 393 24.27 15.79 2.31
CA LEU A 393 25.09 14.61 2.04
C LEU A 393 26.50 15.01 1.59
N PRO A 394 27.58 14.52 2.24
CA PRO A 394 28.92 14.65 1.71
C PRO A 394 29.03 13.85 0.39
N HIS A 395 29.85 14.34 -0.54
CA HIS A 395 30.15 13.73 -1.85
C HIS A 395 30.08 12.19 -1.94
N PRO A 396 29.69 11.60 -3.10
CA PRO A 396 29.23 12.23 -4.35
C PRO A 396 27.70 12.48 -4.38
N ALA A 397 27.28 13.37 -5.29
CA ALA A 397 25.86 13.70 -5.46
C ALA A 397 25.04 12.48 -5.87
N LEU A 398 23.91 12.25 -5.20
CA LEU A 398 22.88 11.35 -5.72
C LEU A 398 22.41 11.92 -7.06
N ASP A 399 22.40 11.10 -8.12
CA ASP A 399 21.97 11.54 -9.45
C ASP A 399 20.50 11.99 -9.38
N SER A 400 20.31 13.30 -9.34
CA SER A 400 19.01 13.96 -9.26
C SER A 400 18.50 14.37 -10.65
N SER A 401 19.25 14.09 -11.72
CA SER A 401 19.06 14.70 -13.04
C SER A 401 17.86 14.18 -13.85
N ARG A 402 17.17 13.13 -13.39
CA ARG A 402 15.99 12.61 -14.11
C ARG A 402 14.76 13.49 -13.93
N LYS A 403 14.66 14.53 -14.76
CA LYS A 403 13.40 15.23 -15.04
C LYS A 403 12.57 14.36 -15.99
N ASN A 404 11.44 13.84 -15.51
CA ASN A 404 10.42 13.23 -16.37
C ASN A 404 9.58 14.35 -17.00
N THR A 405 10.13 15.08 -17.97
CA THR A 405 9.34 15.93 -18.86
C THR A 405 8.81 15.06 -19.99
N LYS A 406 7.58 14.59 -19.84
CA LYS A 406 6.85 13.97 -20.96
C LYS A 406 6.06 15.10 -21.62
N GLU A 407 6.23 15.29 -22.92
CA GLU A 407 5.41 16.25 -23.68
C GLU A 407 3.97 15.73 -23.73
N ASP A 408 3.03 16.58 -23.34
CA ASP A 408 1.60 16.27 -23.33
C ASP A 408 1.03 16.49 -24.74
N LEU A 409 1.03 15.41 -25.52
CA LEU A 409 0.49 15.39 -26.89
C LEU A 409 -0.99 14.95 -26.95
N ALA A 410 -1.66 14.77 -25.80
CA ALA A 410 -2.97 14.13 -25.74
C ALA A 410 -4.11 15.14 -25.50
N GLU A 411 -5.18 15.02 -26.29
CA GLU A 411 -6.38 15.84 -26.15
C GLU A 411 -7.18 15.48 -24.89
N LEU A 412 -7.56 16.49 -24.09
CA LEU A 412 -8.39 16.29 -22.91
C LEU A 412 -9.80 15.79 -23.29
N GLY A 413 -10.39 16.35 -24.35
CA GLY A 413 -11.74 16.00 -24.80
C GLY A 413 -12.84 16.32 -23.77
N LEU A 414 -12.58 17.22 -22.83
CA LEU A 414 -13.51 17.70 -21.80
C LEU A 414 -13.50 19.22 -21.75
N THR A 415 -14.63 19.83 -21.37
CA THR A 415 -14.72 21.28 -21.12
C THR A 415 -14.11 21.63 -19.76
N GLU A 416 -13.71 22.89 -19.56
CA GLU A 416 -13.24 23.37 -18.25
C GLU A 416 -14.27 23.16 -17.14
N GLU A 417 -15.55 23.31 -17.46
CA GLU A 417 -16.65 23.10 -16.51
C GLU A 417 -16.75 21.62 -16.09
N ALA A 418 -16.65 20.69 -17.04
CA ALA A 418 -16.62 19.26 -16.72
C ALA A 418 -15.41 18.90 -15.84
N LEU A 419 -14.24 19.47 -16.12
CA LEU A 419 -13.03 19.27 -15.30
C LEU A 419 -13.21 19.81 -13.87
N LYS A 420 -13.81 20.99 -13.71
CA LYS A 420 -14.15 21.56 -12.39
C LYS A 420 -15.14 20.69 -11.62
N GLN A 421 -16.16 20.15 -12.30
CA GLN A 421 -17.13 19.26 -11.67
C GLN A 421 -16.50 17.93 -11.24
N ILE A 422 -15.62 17.36 -12.06
CA ILE A 422 -14.86 16.14 -11.69
C ILE A 422 -13.97 16.41 -10.48
N ASP A 423 -13.22 17.51 -10.47
CA ASP A 423 -12.36 17.87 -9.32
C ASP A 423 -13.19 18.10 -8.04
N LEU A 424 -14.39 18.68 -8.16
CA LEU A 424 -15.34 18.82 -7.06
C LEU A 424 -15.82 17.47 -6.52
N GLU A 425 -16.17 16.51 -7.39
CA GLU A 425 -16.58 15.17 -6.96
C GLU A 425 -15.45 14.41 -6.26
N VAL A 426 -14.21 14.49 -6.77
CA VAL A 426 -13.05 13.90 -6.10
C VAL A 426 -12.78 14.58 -4.76
N SER A 427 -12.91 15.90 -4.68
CA SER A 427 -12.74 16.66 -3.43
C SER A 427 -13.80 16.31 -2.39
N ARG A 428 -15.06 16.10 -2.81
CA ARG A 428 -16.15 15.64 -1.92
C ARG A 428 -15.83 14.27 -1.32
N TYR A 429 -15.36 13.33 -2.14
CA TYR A 429 -14.92 12.03 -1.68
C TYR A 429 -13.75 12.14 -0.69
N ASP A 430 -12.71 12.90 -1.04
CA ASP A 430 -11.55 13.08 -0.14
C ASP A 430 -11.96 13.69 1.21
N CYS A 431 -12.94 14.61 1.22
CA CYS A 431 -13.52 15.16 2.45
C CYS A 431 -14.26 14.14 3.30
N ASP A 432 -15.01 13.23 2.68
CA ASP A 432 -15.72 12.16 3.39
C ASP A 432 -14.74 11.18 4.03
N VAL A 433 -13.71 10.76 3.28
CA VAL A 433 -12.64 9.92 3.84
C VAL A 433 -11.88 10.66 4.94
N TRP A 434 -11.63 11.96 4.77
CA TRP A 434 -10.96 12.78 5.78
C TRP A 434 -11.70 12.81 7.12
N LYS A 435 -13.02 12.97 7.11
CA LYS A 435 -13.86 12.91 8.33
C LYS A 435 -13.66 11.62 9.13
N ASN A 436 -13.36 10.51 8.45
CA ASN A 436 -13.10 9.22 9.07
C ASN A 436 -11.65 9.05 9.52
N LEU A 437 -10.72 9.77 8.91
CA LEU A 437 -9.31 9.83 9.29
C LEU A 437 -9.04 10.77 10.47
N GLU A 438 -9.73 11.90 10.54
CA GLU A 438 -9.51 12.97 11.52
C GLU A 438 -9.52 12.48 12.98
N PRO A 439 -10.43 11.58 13.42
CA PRO A 439 -10.38 11.02 14.77
C PRO A 439 -9.03 10.35 15.11
N TYR A 440 -8.33 9.79 14.11
CA TYR A 440 -7.04 9.13 14.32
C TYR A 440 -5.88 10.10 14.56
N ILE A 441 -6.05 11.41 14.30
CA ILE A 441 -5.09 12.45 14.73
C ILE A 441 -5.10 12.56 16.24
N SER A 442 -6.29 12.68 16.84
CA SER A 442 -6.45 12.75 18.29
C SER A 442 -5.98 11.47 18.99
N LYS A 443 -6.12 10.32 18.31
CA LYS A 443 -5.54 9.04 18.75
C LYS A 443 -4.03 8.97 18.54
N GLY A 444 -3.39 9.96 17.93
CA GLY A 444 -1.95 9.94 17.65
C GLY A 444 -1.52 8.80 16.73
N THR A 445 -2.42 8.18 15.96
CA THR A 445 -2.08 7.13 14.97
C THR A 445 -1.91 7.70 13.56
N LEU A 446 -2.40 8.92 13.34
CA LEU A 446 -2.34 9.66 12.08
C LEU A 446 -1.66 11.01 12.32
N ARG A 447 -0.78 11.40 11.39
CA ARG A 447 -0.32 12.79 11.28
C ARG A 447 -0.30 13.24 9.83
N ILE A 448 -0.41 14.54 9.61
CA ILE A 448 -0.17 15.18 8.31
C ILE A 448 1.11 16.00 8.40
N LEU A 449 2.02 15.76 7.46
CA LEU A 449 3.20 16.59 7.28
C LEU A 449 2.94 17.62 6.18
N TYR A 450 3.32 18.86 6.48
CA TYR A 450 3.21 20.02 5.60
C TYR A 450 1.80 20.21 5.01
N PRO A 451 0.75 20.38 5.84
CA PRO A 451 -0.57 20.65 5.32
C PRO A 451 -0.56 21.97 4.53
N SER A 452 -0.96 21.92 3.25
CA SER A 452 -1.18 23.12 2.45
C SER A 452 -2.37 23.92 2.97
N LYS A 453 -2.42 25.21 2.64
CA LYS A 453 -3.50 26.11 3.11
C LYS A 453 -4.91 25.64 2.69
N ASP A 454 -5.00 24.96 1.55
CA ASP A 454 -6.26 24.50 0.98
C ASP A 454 -6.63 23.06 1.38
N LEU A 455 -5.77 22.37 2.12
CA LEU A 455 -5.98 20.97 2.46
C LEU A 455 -7.24 20.82 3.32
N PHE A 456 -8.26 20.19 2.77
CA PHE A 456 -9.56 19.95 3.40
C PHE A 456 -10.31 21.21 3.88
N SER A 457 -9.87 22.41 3.49
CA SER A 457 -10.46 23.68 3.94
C SER A 457 -11.91 23.88 3.47
N LYS A 458 -12.32 23.15 2.43
CA LYS A 458 -13.66 23.18 1.83
C LYS A 458 -14.56 22.03 2.28
N CYS A 459 -14.12 21.20 3.23
CA CYS A 459 -14.89 20.05 3.65
C CYS A 459 -16.10 20.45 4.49
N ASN A 460 -17.27 19.89 4.15
CA ASN A 460 -18.48 20.04 4.93
C ASN A 460 -18.62 18.85 5.90
N PRO A 461 -18.56 19.05 7.23
CA PRO A 461 -18.64 17.95 8.20
C PRO A 461 -19.99 17.21 8.17
N HIS A 462 -21.03 17.85 7.64
CA HIS A 462 -22.38 17.31 7.50
C HIS A 462 -22.67 16.73 6.11
N ALA A 463 -21.66 16.59 5.24
CA ALA A 463 -21.84 15.89 3.98
C ALA A 463 -22.24 14.42 4.24
N PRO A 464 -23.13 13.85 3.39
CA PRO A 464 -23.43 12.43 3.45
C PRO A 464 -22.19 11.60 3.12
N ALA A 465 -22.12 10.37 3.64
CA ALA A 465 -21.09 9.42 3.26
C ALA A 465 -21.10 9.18 1.74
N VAL A 466 -19.93 9.11 1.13
CA VAL A 466 -19.79 8.92 -0.32
C VAL A 466 -18.84 7.78 -0.56
N SER A 467 -19.32 6.71 -1.19
CA SER A 467 -18.42 5.62 -1.60
C SER A 467 -17.55 6.05 -2.78
N PHE A 468 -16.35 5.47 -2.87
CA PHE A 468 -15.49 5.72 -4.02
C PHE A 468 -16.17 5.28 -5.32
N LEU A 469 -16.86 4.15 -5.32
CA LEU A 469 -17.58 3.65 -6.49
C LEU A 469 -18.64 4.66 -6.98
N GLU A 470 -19.44 5.24 -6.08
CA GLU A 470 -20.40 6.29 -6.43
C GLU A 470 -19.74 7.53 -7.02
N THR A 471 -18.62 7.95 -6.43
CA THR A 471 -17.81 9.06 -6.94
C THR A 471 -17.38 8.79 -8.38
N LEU A 472 -16.92 7.58 -8.66
CA LEU A 472 -16.49 7.18 -9.98
C LEU A 472 -17.64 7.10 -11.00
N VAL A 473 -18.83 6.68 -10.57
CA VAL A 473 -20.05 6.69 -11.40
C VAL A 473 -20.41 8.13 -11.79
N LYS A 474 -20.36 9.07 -10.85
CA LYS A 474 -20.62 10.49 -11.13
C LYS A 474 -19.59 11.09 -12.07
N ILE A 475 -18.30 10.83 -11.84
CA ILE A 475 -17.20 11.26 -12.73
C ILE A 475 -17.41 10.71 -14.15
N THR A 476 -17.82 9.44 -14.27
CA THR A 476 -18.12 8.81 -15.56
C THR A 476 -19.29 9.49 -16.27
N ALA A 477 -20.36 9.82 -15.54
CA ALA A 477 -21.52 10.53 -16.10
C ALA A 477 -21.15 11.95 -16.58
N ILE A 478 -20.42 12.72 -15.76
CA ILE A 478 -19.89 14.04 -16.14
C ILE A 478 -19.05 13.94 -17.41
N ALA A 479 -18.12 12.97 -17.45
CA ALA A 479 -17.23 12.80 -18.60
C ALA A 479 -17.97 12.42 -19.89
N ARG A 480 -19.13 11.75 -19.81
CA ARG A 480 -19.93 11.38 -20.99
C ARG A 480 -20.79 12.51 -21.51
N ASP A 481 -20.87 13.64 -20.82
CA ASP A 481 -21.91 14.66 -21.01
C ASP A 481 -23.32 14.04 -20.92
N ASP A 482 -23.45 12.96 -20.14
CA ASP A 482 -24.76 12.41 -19.77
C ASP A 482 -25.36 13.44 -18.83
N VAL A 483 -26.02 14.46 -19.40
CA VAL A 483 -26.64 15.55 -18.66
C VAL A 483 -27.44 14.92 -17.53
N ILE A 484 -27.03 15.17 -16.29
CA ILE A 484 -27.87 14.97 -15.11
C ILE A 484 -28.99 15.99 -15.27
N ARG A 485 -29.98 15.67 -16.13
CA ARG A 485 -31.24 16.39 -16.20
C ARG A 485 -31.90 16.10 -14.87
N LYS A 486 -31.71 17.03 -13.94
CA LYS A 486 -32.33 17.03 -12.61
C LYS A 486 -33.84 16.96 -12.74
#